data_AF-A0A929G636-F1
#
_entry.id   AF-A0A929G636-F1
#
_cell.length_a   1.000
_cell.length_b   1.000
_cell.length_c   1.000
_cell.angle_alpha   90.00
_cell.angle_beta   90.00
_cell.angle_gamma   90.00
#
_symmetry.space_group_name_H-M   'P 1'
#
loop_
_entity.id
_entity.type
_entity.pdbx_description
1 polymer ?
#
loop_
_entity_poly.entity_id
_entity_poly.type
_entity_poly.pdbx_seq_one_letter_code
_entity_poly.pdbx_strand_id
1 'polypeptide(L)' 'MEERVKALTEALFSLDEPWRGRFLDLVAKQATRWRWDGRQPEREEITAWLGASPGLYQEVTLLLNAWQGPRRGY' A
#
# COMPACT_ATOMS: atom_id res chain seq x y z
N MET A 1 -5.11 4.60 -15.04
CA MET A 1 -4.39 4.79 -13.76
C MET A 1 -5.23 4.30 -12.60
N GLU A 2 -6.50 4.72 -12.50
CA GLU A 2 -7.42 4.35 -11.42
C GLU A 2 -7.59 2.83 -11.21
N GLU A 3 -7.74 2.02 -12.26
CA GLU A 3 -7.87 0.57 -12.10
C GLU A 3 -6.64 -0.09 -11.45
N ARG A 4 -5.44 0.40 -11.78
CA ARG A 4 -4.20 -0.10 -11.19
C ARG A 4 -4.06 0.30 -9.72
N VAL A 5 -4.48 1.52 -9.39
CA VAL A 5 -4.52 1.99 -8.01
C VAL A 5 -5.50 1.16 -7.19
N LYS A 6 -6.70 0.90 -7.72
CA LYS A 6 -7.68 0.01 -7.06
C LYS A 6 -7.13 -1.39 -6.83
N ALA A 7 -6.52 -2.01 -7.85
CA ALA A 7 -5.93 -3.33 -7.72
C ALA A 7 -4.81 -3.39 -6.68
N LEU A 8 -3.95 -2.36 -6.61
CA LEU A 8 -2.92 -2.27 -5.58
C LEU A 8 -3.52 -2.10 -4.18
N THR A 9 -4.52 -1.23 -4.03
CA THR A 9 -5.25 -1.08 -2.76
C THR A 9 -5.88 -2.40 -2.32
N GLU A 10 -6.53 -3.12 -3.22
CA GLU A 10 -7.11 -4.44 -2.92
C GLU A 10 -6.06 -5.45 -2.49
N ALA A 11 -4.88 -5.45 -3.14
CA ALA A 11 -3.78 -6.32 -2.77
C ALA A 11 -3.24 -6.01 -1.36
N LEU A 12 -3.16 -4.74 -0.97
CA LEU A 12 -2.78 -4.33 0.38
C LEU A 12 -3.80 -4.78 1.43
N PHE A 13 -5.10 -4.63 1.15
CA PHE A 13 -6.18 -5.03 2.07
C PHE A 13 -6.39 -6.55 2.14
N SER A 14 -5.92 -7.29 1.13
CA SER A 14 -5.94 -8.75 1.10
C SER A 14 -4.78 -9.40 1.86
N LEU A 15 -3.85 -8.61 2.40
CA LEU A 15 -2.80 -9.13 3.28
C LEU A 15 -3.40 -9.63 4.60
N ASP A 16 -2.77 -10.64 5.18
CA ASP A 16 -3.11 -11.14 6.50
C ASP A 16 -2.58 -10.20 7.61
N GLU A 17 -3.26 -10.18 8.74
CA GLU A 17 -2.73 -9.58 9.96
C GLU A 17 -1.53 -10.40 10.47
N PRO A 18 -0.49 -9.75 11.03
CA PRO A 18 -0.39 -8.32 11.35
C PRO A 18 0.13 -7.44 10.18
N TRP A 19 0.46 -8.05 9.04
CA TRP A 19 1.17 -7.36 7.96
C TRP A 19 0.31 -6.33 7.24
N ARG A 20 -0.98 -6.61 7.05
CA ARG A 20 -1.93 -5.63 6.50
C ARG A 20 -1.88 -4.31 7.24
N GLY A 21 -2.05 -4.30 8.57
CA GLY A 21 -1.97 -3.09 9.38
C GLY A 21 -0.62 -2.37 9.25
N ARG A 22 0.49 -3.12 9.22
CA ARG A 22 1.86 -2.57 9.07
C ARG A 22 2.07 -1.90 7.71
N PHE A 23 1.62 -2.54 6.64
CA PHE A 23 1.69 -1.99 5.29
C PHE A 23 0.85 -0.72 5.17
N LEU A 24 -0.39 -0.77 5.65
CA LEU A 24 -1.30 0.38 5.63
C LEU A 24 -0.70 1.58 6.38
N ASP A 25 -0.17 1.37 7.59
CA ASP A 25 0.51 2.41 8.36
C ASP A 25 1.77 2.95 7.64
N LEU A 26 2.55 2.09 6.99
CA LEU A 26 3.71 2.50 6.21
C LEU A 26 3.31 3.40 5.02
N VAL A 27 2.27 3.01 4.27
CA VAL A 27 1.75 3.81 3.15
C VAL A 27 1.26 5.17 3.66
N ALA A 28 0.52 5.20 4.76
CA ALA A 28 0.04 6.43 5.36
C ALA A 28 1.18 7.35 5.81
N LYS A 29 2.22 6.79 6.44
CA LYS A 29 3.42 7.53 6.82
C LYS A 29 4.13 8.10 5.60
N GLN A 30 4.30 7.34 4.53
CA GLN A 30 4.93 7.87 3.31
C GLN A 30 4.08 8.98 2.66
N ALA A 31 2.77 8.77 2.52
CA ALA A 31 1.84 9.73 1.93
C ALA A 31 1.80 11.07 2.69
N THR A 32 1.89 11.01 4.02
CA THR A 32 1.81 12.19 4.90
C THR A 32 3.15 12.76 5.31
N ARG A 33 4.26 12.30 4.71
CA ARG A 33 5.64 12.68 5.08
C ARG A 33 5.93 12.47 6.56
N TRP A 34 5.55 11.30 7.07
CA TRP A 34 5.74 10.83 8.45
C TRP A 34 4.95 11.61 9.51
N ARG A 35 3.88 12.30 9.10
CA ARG A 35 2.99 13.05 10.01
C ARG A 35 1.72 12.29 10.38
N TRP A 36 1.60 11.04 9.94
CA TRP A 36 0.43 10.20 10.24
C TRP A 36 0.32 9.92 11.74
N ASP A 37 -0.90 10.03 12.25
CA ASP A 37 -1.29 9.88 13.65
C ASP A 37 -1.37 8.42 14.12
N GLY A 38 -1.13 7.47 13.22
CA GLY A 38 -1.08 6.04 13.54
C GLY A 38 -2.46 5.38 13.60
N ARG A 39 -3.53 6.07 13.17
CA ARG A 39 -4.83 5.42 12.95
C ARG A 39 -4.75 4.46 11.77
N GLN A 40 -5.61 3.44 11.73
CA GLN A 40 -5.66 2.56 10.58
C GLN A 40 -6.27 3.32 9.39
N PRO A 41 -5.53 3.53 8.28
CA PRO A 41 -6.05 4.28 7.14
C PRO A 41 -7.13 3.46 6.42
N GLU A 42 -8.13 4.18 5.93
CA GLU A 42 -9.23 3.56 5.20
C GLU A 42 -8.86 3.29 3.74
N ARG A 43 -9.65 2.41 3.10
CA ARG A 43 -9.44 2.02 1.70
C ARG A 43 -9.45 3.22 0.76
N GLU A 44 -10.35 4.17 1.02
CA GLU A 44 -10.52 5.38 0.22
C GLU A 44 -9.32 6.33 0.36
N GLU A 45 -8.79 6.49 1.58
CA GLU A 45 -7.58 7.28 1.83
C GLU A 45 -6.37 6.73 1.09
N ILE A 46 -6.14 5.41 1.19
CA ILE A 46 -5.04 4.73 0.49
C ILE A 46 -5.17 4.91 -1.03
N THR A 47 -6.38 4.71 -1.56
CA THR A 47 -6.66 4.88 -3.00
C THR A 47 -6.40 6.32 -3.44
N ALA A 48 -6.81 7.31 -2.65
CA ALA A 48 -6.57 8.72 -2.93
C ALA A 48 -5.08 9.06 -2.94
N TRP A 49 -4.31 8.59 -1.94
CA TRP A 49 -2.87 8.85 -1.86
C TRP A 49 -2.09 8.21 -3.02
N LEU A 50 -2.39 6.95 -3.33
CA LEU A 50 -1.77 6.24 -4.45
C LEU A 50 -2.13 6.87 -5.81
N GLY A 51 -3.35 7.39 -5.96
CA GLY A 51 -3.78 8.11 -7.16
C GLY A 51 -3.14 9.50 -7.30
N ALA A 52 -2.93 10.20 -6.19
CA ALA A 52 -2.35 11.54 -6.17
C ALA A 52 -0.82 11.54 -6.32
N SER A 53 -0.14 10.46 -5.94
CA SER A 53 1.32 10.38 -5.90
C SER A 53 1.86 9.17 -6.70
N PRO A 54 2.27 9.38 -7.97
CA PRO A 54 2.85 8.31 -8.79
C PRO A 54 4.10 7.66 -8.19
N GLY A 55 4.92 8.44 -7.47
CA GLY A 55 6.09 7.93 -6.75
C GLY A 55 5.71 6.96 -5.64
N LEU A 56 4.74 7.34 -4.81
CA LEU A 56 4.20 6.47 -3.76
C LEU A 56 3.63 5.18 -4.34
N TYR A 57 2.87 5.27 -5.44
CA TYR A 57 2.36 4.09 -6.13
C TYR A 57 3.47 3.11 -6.54
N GLN A 58 4.56 3.63 -7.12
CA GLN A 58 5.69 2.80 -7.52
C GLN A 58 6.41 2.17 -6.31
N GLU A 59 6.68 2.94 -5.26
CA GLU A 59 7.33 2.45 -4.04
C GLU A 59 6.51 1.34 -3.38
N VAL A 60 5.21 1.55 -3.21
CA VAL A 60 4.30 0.57 -2.59
C VAL A 60 4.18 -0.69 -3.45
N THR A 61 4.14 -0.55 -4.77
CA THR A 61 4.14 -1.71 -5.70
C THR A 61 5.42 -2.53 -5.56
N LEU A 62 6.59 -1.88 -5.53
CA LEU A 62 7.88 -2.55 -5.38
C LEU A 62 7.99 -3.26 -4.02
N LEU A 63 7.55 -2.60 -2.95
CA LEU A 63 7.60 -3.14 -1.60
C LEU A 63 6.67 -4.36 -1.46
N LEU A 64 5.46 -4.28 -2.02
CA LEU A 64 4.52 -5.40 -2.04
C LEU A 64 5.05 -6.58 -2.87
N ASN A 65 5.62 -6.32 -4.05
CA ASN A 65 6.23 -7.36 -4.88
C ASN A 65 7.44 -8.02 -4.19
N ALA A 66 8.27 -7.24 -3.51
CA ALA A 66 9.39 -7.77 -2.73
C ALA A 66 8.90 -8.65 -1.57
N TRP A 67 7.81 -8.25 -0.91
CA TRP A 67 7.20 -9.01 0.18
C TRP A 67 6.56 -10.32 -0.28
N GLN A 68 5.82 -10.30 -1.39
CA GLN A 68 5.24 -11.50 -1.98
C GLN A 68 6.31 -12.44 -2.57
N GLY A 69 7.55 -11.95 -2.68
CA GLY A 69 8.69 -12.66 -3.25
C GLY A 69 8.49 -12.95 -4.74
N PRO A 70 9.53 -13.46 -5.44
CA PRO A 70 9.25 -14.23 -6.63
C PRO A 70 8.37 -15.41 -6.18
N ARG A 71 7.20 -15.59 -6.80
CA ARG A 71 6.54 -16.91 -6.81
C ARG A 71 7.50 -17.90 -7.48
N ARG A 72 8.51 -18.36 -6.75
CA ARG A 72 9.34 -19.51 -7.11
C ARG A 72 8.45 -20.72 -6.88
N GLY A 73 7.70 -21.08 -7.92
CA GLY A 73 7.37 -22.48 -8.13
C GLY A 73 8.70 -23.24 -8.17
N TYR A 74 8.92 -24.05 -7.13
CA TYR A 74 9.87 -25.15 -7.17
C TYR A 74 9.20 -26.35 -7.82
#